data_AF-A0A7C4WEA4-F1
#
_entry.id   AF-A0A7C4WEA4-F1
#
_cell.length_a   1.000
_cell.length_b   1.000
_cell.length_c   1.000
_cell.angle_alpha   90.00
_cell.angle_beta   90.00
_cell.angle_gamma   90.00
#
_symmetry.space_group_name_H-M   'P 1'
#
loop_
_entity.id
_entity.type
_entity.pdbx_description
1 polymer ?
#
loop_
_entity_poly.entity_id
_entity_poly.type
_entity_poly.pdbx_seq_one_letter_code
_entity_poly.pdbx_strand_id
1 'polypeptide(L)'
;MECPLKIQGKCNRECERNPRYISYHPRPGTEEKLECYLKHMTLCSENFRKMYPKLRSSIERVVRKVVVYPLLPRQVIENIVGATLLAHDVGKLTIEYQEGKTWMRHELPGFYILLETGTINHLASGLSPEVVEALKKIFSTSIYIMHEPLLIKYERGWLRFPSAVDLLWNMRGWSYHFVEDYLMAVEATLTVFSLDNSLINFFRDVTKIDSEQLINAIIRVSTISYGPNSPSIRLAVASITKLIKDIDDEAARIGRMGMD
;
A
#
# COMPACT_ATOMS: atom_id res chain seq x y z
N MET A 1 0.24 22.62 -0.23
CA MET A 1 -0.65 22.18 -1.32
C MET A 1 -2.08 22.23 -0.78
N GLU A 2 -3.04 22.85 -1.49
CA GLU A 2 -4.45 22.80 -1.09
C GLU A 2 -5.03 21.39 -1.33
N CYS A 3 -5.92 20.92 -0.44
CA CYS A 3 -6.51 19.57 -0.52
C CYS A 3 -7.30 19.40 -1.84
N PRO A 4 -7.04 18.37 -2.67
CA PRO A 4 -7.74 18.16 -3.93
C PRO A 4 -9.26 18.07 -3.78
N LEU A 5 -9.77 17.42 -2.72
CA LEU A 5 -11.21 17.40 -2.45
C LEU A 5 -11.74 18.76 -2.03
N LYS A 6 -10.95 19.61 -1.37
CA LYS A 6 -11.37 20.98 -1.03
C LYS A 6 -11.44 21.87 -2.28
N ILE A 7 -10.42 21.80 -3.14
CA ILE A 7 -10.39 22.51 -4.44
C ILE A 7 -11.60 22.10 -5.29
N GLN A 8 -11.93 20.81 -5.30
CA GLN A 8 -13.09 20.27 -6.05
C GLN A 8 -14.44 20.53 -5.35
N GLY A 9 -14.48 21.21 -4.20
CA GLY A 9 -15.72 21.42 -3.42
C GLY A 9 -16.32 20.15 -2.81
N LYS A 10 -15.59 19.02 -2.86
CA LYS A 10 -15.97 17.69 -2.39
C LYS A 10 -15.66 17.43 -0.90
N CYS A 11 -14.95 18.34 -0.23
CA CYS A 11 -14.70 18.30 1.22
C CYS A 11 -14.94 19.68 1.85
N ASN A 12 -15.94 19.75 2.73
CA ASN A 12 -16.31 20.96 3.48
C ASN A 12 -15.78 20.96 4.93
N ARG A 13 -15.05 19.91 5.35
CA ARG A 13 -14.56 19.79 6.72
C ARG A 13 -13.15 20.34 6.87
N GLU A 14 -12.86 20.89 8.06
CA GLU A 14 -11.51 21.21 8.47
C GLU A 14 -10.72 19.89 8.65
N CYS A 15 -9.86 19.57 7.68
CA CYS A 15 -9.17 18.28 7.61
C CYS A 15 -8.44 17.88 8.90
N GLU A 16 -7.99 18.85 9.71
CA GLU A 16 -7.25 18.59 10.95
C GLU A 16 -8.14 18.50 12.20
N ARG A 17 -9.38 19.02 12.15
CA ARG A 17 -10.31 18.97 13.30
C ARG A 17 -11.43 17.96 13.11
N ASN A 18 -11.86 17.74 11.88
CA ASN A 18 -12.93 16.83 11.54
C ASN A 18 -12.65 16.24 10.14
N PRO A 19 -11.70 15.31 9.97
CA PRO A 19 -11.42 14.73 8.66
C PRO A 19 -12.67 14.04 8.09
N ARG A 20 -12.84 14.07 6.75
CA ARG A 20 -13.86 13.25 6.07
C ARG A 20 -13.55 11.76 6.20
N TYR A 21 -12.28 11.43 6.02
CA TYR A 21 -11.74 10.08 6.17
C TYR A 21 -10.60 10.12 7.18
N ILE A 22 -10.78 9.37 8.27
CA ILE A 22 -9.82 9.29 9.36
C ILE A 22 -8.66 8.37 8.95
N SER A 23 -7.44 8.78 9.28
CA SER A 23 -6.24 7.96 9.33
C SER A 23 -5.70 8.00 10.75
N TYR A 24 -5.61 6.84 11.41
CA TYR A 24 -5.05 6.74 12.76
C TYR A 24 -3.57 6.38 12.70
N HIS A 25 -2.77 7.09 13.49
CA HIS A 25 -1.37 6.79 13.76
C HIS A 25 -1.12 6.86 15.26
N PRO A 26 -1.37 5.78 16.02
CA PRO A 26 -1.22 5.80 17.47
C PRO A 26 0.24 6.04 17.85
N ARG A 27 0.47 6.92 18.84
CA ARG A 27 1.76 7.04 19.50
C ARG A 27 1.61 6.51 20.93
N PRO A 28 2.49 5.60 21.38
CA PRO A 28 2.43 5.09 22.75
C PRO A 28 2.48 6.25 23.75
N GLY A 29 1.46 6.34 24.60
CA GLY A 29 1.39 7.33 25.68
C GLY A 29 0.92 8.74 25.28
N THR A 30 0.35 8.94 24.08
CA THR A 30 -0.33 10.20 23.73
C THR A 30 -1.78 9.96 23.33
N GLU A 31 -2.65 10.96 23.53
CA GLU A 31 -4.00 10.94 22.98
C GLU A 31 -3.97 10.74 21.46
N GLU A 32 -4.91 9.93 20.95
CA GLU A 32 -5.03 9.64 19.52
C GLU A 32 -5.35 10.94 18.75
N LYS A 33 -4.37 11.46 18.01
CA LYS A 33 -4.63 12.56 17.07
C LYS A 33 -5.24 11.98 15.80
N LEU A 34 -6.44 12.47 15.46
CA LEU A 34 -7.08 12.20 14.18
C LEU A 34 -6.28 12.87 13.06
N GLU A 35 -5.88 12.11 12.05
CA GLU A 35 -5.32 12.65 10.82
C GLU A 35 -6.29 12.47 9.65
N CYS A 36 -6.26 13.39 8.68
CA CYS A 36 -6.96 13.24 7.41
C CYS A 36 -6.21 12.30 6.49
N TYR A 37 -6.87 11.24 6.01
CA TYR A 37 -6.32 10.30 5.02
C TYR A 37 -5.66 11.00 3.83
N LEU A 38 -6.32 11.98 3.19
CA LEU A 38 -5.74 12.64 2.02
C LEU A 38 -4.55 13.55 2.35
N LYS A 39 -4.52 14.12 3.55
CA LYS A 39 -3.34 14.87 4.02
C LYS A 39 -2.16 13.91 4.12
N HIS A 40 -2.37 12.75 4.75
CA HIS A 40 -1.37 11.68 4.85
C HIS A 40 -0.88 11.24 3.47
N MET A 41 -1.78 10.92 2.54
CA MET A 41 -1.40 10.52 1.18
C MET A 41 -0.64 11.61 0.40
N THR A 42 -0.97 12.89 0.64
CA THR A 42 -0.23 14.04 0.08
C THR A 42 1.20 14.08 0.61
N LEU A 43 1.38 13.94 1.92
CA LEU A 43 2.70 13.89 2.54
C LEU A 43 3.49 12.66 2.08
N CYS A 44 2.86 11.50 1.93
CA CYS A 44 3.49 10.31 1.34
C CYS A 44 4.00 10.59 -0.08
N SER A 45 3.21 11.26 -0.92
CA SER A 45 3.62 11.61 -2.28
C SER A 45 4.78 12.63 -2.32
N GLU A 46 4.75 13.64 -1.45
CA GLU A 46 5.86 14.59 -1.33
C GLU A 46 7.16 13.90 -0.86
N ASN A 47 7.08 13.01 0.12
CA ASN A 47 8.22 12.23 0.59
C ASN A 47 8.70 11.24 -0.47
N PHE A 48 7.81 10.60 -1.21
CA PHE A 48 8.15 9.75 -2.34
C PHE A 48 8.99 10.48 -3.38
N ARG A 49 8.57 11.69 -3.81
CA ARG A 49 9.32 12.52 -4.77
C ARG A 49 10.73 12.89 -4.26
N LYS A 50 10.92 13.02 -2.95
CA LYS A 50 12.22 13.34 -2.32
C LYS A 50 13.11 12.11 -2.14
N MET A 51 12.53 10.97 -1.78
CA MET A 51 13.25 9.76 -1.36
C MET A 51 13.52 8.80 -2.52
N TYR A 52 12.54 8.58 -3.39
CA TYR A 52 12.66 7.60 -4.47
C TYR A 52 13.83 7.86 -5.42
N PRO A 53 14.12 9.09 -5.88
CA PRO A 53 15.26 9.32 -6.78
C PRO A 53 16.61 8.85 -6.22
N LYS A 54 16.78 8.91 -4.89
CA LYS A 54 18.00 8.47 -4.19
C LYS A 54 18.12 6.95 -4.10
N LEU A 55 16.98 6.26 -4.05
CA LEU A 55 16.90 4.80 -3.88
C LEU A 55 16.58 4.06 -5.18
N ARG A 56 16.23 4.78 -6.25
CA ARG A 56 15.75 4.28 -7.53
C ARG A 56 16.64 3.16 -8.07
N SER A 57 17.94 3.41 -8.23
CA SER A 57 18.88 2.42 -8.77
C SER A 57 18.92 1.11 -7.97
N SER A 58 18.82 1.21 -6.64
CA SER A 58 18.77 0.03 -5.76
C SER A 58 17.47 -0.76 -5.93
N ILE A 59 16.32 -0.07 -5.98
CA ILE A 59 15.00 -0.67 -6.22
C ILE A 59 14.95 -1.33 -7.60
N GLU A 60 15.40 -0.64 -8.65
CA GLU A 60 15.44 -1.20 -10.01
C GLU A 60 16.29 -2.47 -10.06
N ARG A 61 17.46 -2.46 -9.43
CA ARG A 61 18.37 -3.61 -9.41
C ARG A 61 17.73 -4.82 -8.74
N VAL A 62 17.08 -4.67 -7.59
CA VAL A 62 16.47 -5.82 -6.89
C VAL A 62 15.25 -6.34 -7.63
N VAL A 63 14.43 -5.47 -8.24
CA VAL A 63 13.27 -5.89 -9.05
C VAL A 63 13.71 -6.65 -10.29
N ARG A 64 14.67 -6.11 -11.08
CA ARG A 64 15.20 -6.76 -12.29
C ARG A 64 15.78 -8.14 -12.00
N LYS A 65 16.41 -8.32 -10.84
CA LYS A 65 16.96 -9.61 -10.41
C LYS A 65 15.86 -10.67 -10.23
N VAL A 66 14.66 -10.28 -9.81
CA VAL A 66 13.55 -11.21 -9.61
C VAL A 66 12.82 -11.50 -10.91
N VAL A 67 12.54 -10.48 -11.72
CA VAL A 67 11.75 -10.65 -12.96
C VAL A 67 12.57 -11.21 -14.13
N VAL A 68 13.90 -11.31 -13.99
CA VAL A 68 14.84 -11.77 -15.04
C VAL A 68 14.60 -11.05 -16.37
N TYR A 69 14.32 -9.76 -16.30
CA TYR A 69 14.01 -8.92 -17.46
C TYR A 69 14.97 -7.72 -17.51
N PRO A 70 16.08 -7.82 -18.27
CA PRO A 70 17.15 -6.83 -18.25
C PRO A 70 16.69 -5.42 -18.63
N LEU A 71 15.68 -5.33 -19.51
CA LEU A 71 15.17 -4.07 -20.08
C LEU A 71 13.83 -3.63 -19.48
N LEU A 72 13.58 -3.91 -18.19
CA LEU A 72 12.38 -3.41 -17.50
C LEU A 72 12.36 -1.88 -17.54
N PRO A 73 11.34 -1.21 -18.11
CA PRO A 73 11.34 0.25 -18.20
C PRO A 73 11.31 0.88 -16.81
N ARG A 74 12.13 1.92 -16.60
CA ARG A 74 12.21 2.61 -15.30
C ARG A 74 10.88 3.19 -14.86
N GLN A 75 10.16 3.80 -15.82
CA GLN A 75 8.86 4.40 -15.57
C GLN A 75 7.83 3.38 -15.08
N VAL A 76 7.88 2.13 -15.55
CA VAL A 76 6.98 1.07 -15.07
C VAL A 76 7.23 0.79 -13.59
N ILE A 77 8.50 0.68 -13.16
CA ILE A 77 8.84 0.44 -11.76
C ILE A 77 8.40 1.63 -10.89
N GLU A 78 8.68 2.86 -11.33
CA GLU A 78 8.30 4.09 -10.63
C GLU A 78 6.78 4.21 -10.46
N ASN A 79 6.02 3.96 -11.53
CA ASN A 79 4.56 3.97 -11.51
C ASN A 79 4.01 2.88 -10.57
N ILE A 80 4.58 1.67 -10.59
CA ILE A 80 4.15 0.59 -9.70
C ILE A 80 4.47 0.92 -8.24
N VAL A 81 5.63 1.51 -7.94
CA VAL A 81 5.95 1.99 -6.57
C VAL A 81 4.95 3.07 -6.14
N GLY A 82 4.62 4.02 -7.02
CA GLY A 82 3.61 5.03 -6.77
C GLY A 82 2.22 4.42 -6.50
N ALA A 83 1.79 3.46 -7.31
CA ALA A 83 0.53 2.74 -7.10
C ALA A 83 0.54 1.90 -5.81
N THR A 84 1.71 1.39 -5.42
CA THR A 84 1.89 0.68 -4.15
C THR A 84 1.73 1.61 -2.96
N LEU A 85 2.32 2.80 -3.02
CA LEU A 85 2.10 3.86 -2.03
C LEU A 85 0.66 4.35 -2.04
N LEU A 86 -0.03 4.43 -3.18
CA LEU A 86 -1.45 4.76 -3.18
C LEU A 86 -2.29 3.70 -2.44
N ALA A 87 -2.01 2.42 -2.71
CA ALA A 87 -2.82 1.32 -2.21
C ALA A 87 -2.56 0.95 -0.75
N HIS A 88 -1.38 1.23 -0.20
CA HIS A 88 -0.96 0.71 1.12
C HIS A 88 -1.95 1.00 2.25
N ASP A 89 -2.55 2.19 2.22
CA ASP A 89 -3.48 2.68 3.24
C ASP A 89 -4.94 2.68 2.79
N VAL A 90 -5.24 2.14 1.60
CA VAL A 90 -6.61 2.23 1.03
C VAL A 90 -7.65 1.53 1.90
N GLY A 91 -7.27 0.51 2.68
CA GLY A 91 -8.18 -0.14 3.61
C GLY A 91 -8.62 0.74 4.78
N LYS A 92 -7.99 1.91 4.99
CA LYS A 92 -8.51 2.94 5.89
C LYS A 92 -9.83 3.52 5.39
N LEU A 93 -10.13 3.44 4.10
CA LEU A 93 -11.39 3.91 3.49
C LEU A 93 -12.54 2.89 3.62
N THR A 94 -12.45 1.97 4.58
CA THR A 94 -13.49 0.98 4.86
C THR A 94 -14.37 1.44 6.02
N ILE A 95 -15.65 1.05 6.00
CA ILE A 95 -16.61 1.31 7.07
C ILE A 95 -16.04 0.81 8.40
N GLU A 96 -15.46 -0.39 8.42
CA GLU A 96 -14.87 -0.99 9.62
C GLU A 96 -13.80 -0.08 10.23
N TYR A 97 -12.88 0.44 9.41
CA TYR A 97 -11.83 1.32 9.89
C TYR A 97 -12.38 2.69 10.34
N GLN A 98 -13.30 3.27 9.56
CA GLN A 98 -13.91 4.56 9.88
C GLN A 98 -14.81 4.53 11.13
N GLU A 99 -15.36 3.37 11.48
CA GLU A 99 -16.12 3.10 12.72
C GLU A 99 -15.24 2.70 13.91
N GLY A 100 -13.91 2.72 13.75
CA GLY A 100 -12.96 2.49 14.84
C GLY A 100 -12.53 1.04 15.04
N LYS A 101 -12.82 0.11 14.11
CA LYS A 101 -12.26 -1.27 14.12
C LYS A 101 -10.83 -1.28 13.60
N THR A 102 -9.97 -0.44 14.17
CA THR A 102 -8.57 -0.22 13.78
C THR A 102 -7.66 -1.43 14.04
N TRP A 103 -8.13 -2.42 14.80
CA TRP A 103 -7.48 -3.71 14.99
C TRP A 103 -7.53 -4.60 13.73
N MET A 104 -8.43 -4.32 12.78
CA MET A 104 -8.40 -4.96 11.47
C MET A 104 -7.23 -4.40 10.66
N ARG A 105 -6.49 -5.29 10.00
CA ARG A 105 -5.30 -4.95 9.19
C ARG A 105 -5.71 -4.16 7.94
N HIS A 106 -5.48 -2.85 7.92
CA HIS A 106 -5.91 -1.93 6.86
C HIS A 106 -5.06 -2.03 5.58
N GLU A 107 -3.90 -2.66 5.65
CA GLU A 107 -3.04 -2.95 4.51
C GLU A 107 -3.57 -4.09 3.63
N LEU A 108 -4.46 -4.95 4.16
CA LEU A 108 -4.96 -6.13 3.44
C LEU A 108 -5.79 -5.78 2.20
N PRO A 109 -6.72 -4.80 2.24
CA PRO A 109 -7.38 -4.32 1.03
C PRO A 109 -6.40 -3.82 -0.04
N GLY A 110 -5.35 -3.09 0.35
CA GLY A 110 -4.31 -2.61 -0.57
C GLY A 110 -3.52 -3.73 -1.23
N PHE A 111 -3.11 -4.72 -0.42
CA PHE A 111 -2.51 -5.96 -0.89
C PHE A 111 -3.38 -6.65 -1.94
N TYR A 112 -4.66 -6.85 -1.63
CA TYR A 112 -5.63 -7.51 -2.50
C TYR A 112 -5.79 -6.77 -3.82
N ILE A 113 -5.98 -5.45 -3.76
CA ILE A 113 -6.20 -4.62 -4.96
C ILE A 113 -5.02 -4.75 -5.92
N LEU A 114 -3.76 -4.65 -5.45
CA LEU A 114 -2.61 -4.79 -6.34
C LEU A 114 -2.44 -6.19 -6.93
N LEU A 115 -2.84 -7.21 -6.17
CA LEU A 115 -2.64 -8.61 -6.55
C LEU A 115 -3.76 -9.17 -7.45
N GLU A 116 -5.00 -8.76 -7.25
CA GLU A 116 -6.16 -9.39 -7.88
C GLU A 116 -6.76 -8.53 -9.00
N THR A 117 -6.56 -7.21 -8.96
CA THR A 117 -7.09 -6.32 -9.99
C THR A 117 -6.11 -6.13 -11.16
N GLY A 118 -6.58 -5.45 -12.20
CA GLY A 118 -5.75 -5.09 -13.36
C GLY A 118 -4.78 -3.92 -13.12
N THR A 119 -4.64 -3.40 -11.91
CA THR A 119 -3.80 -2.22 -11.61
C THR A 119 -2.36 -2.37 -12.13
N ILE A 120 -1.67 -3.46 -11.74
CA ILE A 120 -0.28 -3.70 -12.19
C ILE A 120 -0.25 -4.15 -13.64
N ASN A 121 -1.24 -4.91 -14.12
CA ASN A 121 -1.34 -5.30 -15.53
C ASN A 121 -1.36 -4.08 -16.46
N HIS A 122 -2.12 -3.05 -16.08
CA HIS A 122 -2.21 -1.80 -16.82
C HIS A 122 -0.90 -1.02 -16.79
N LEU A 123 -0.30 -0.84 -15.61
CA LEU A 123 0.97 -0.12 -15.46
C LEU A 123 2.15 -0.79 -16.15
N ALA A 124 2.09 -2.11 -16.31
CA ALA A 124 3.09 -2.93 -16.98
C ALA A 124 2.64 -3.39 -18.37
N SER A 125 1.72 -2.64 -19.02
CA SER A 125 1.25 -2.96 -20.37
C SER A 125 2.43 -3.08 -21.34
N GLY A 126 2.52 -4.21 -22.05
CA GLY A 126 3.62 -4.50 -22.97
C GLY A 126 4.74 -5.36 -22.40
N LEU A 127 4.67 -5.77 -21.12
CA LEU A 127 5.53 -6.81 -20.56
C LEU A 127 4.89 -8.19 -20.69
N SER A 128 5.70 -9.26 -20.60
CA SER A 128 5.16 -10.63 -20.64
C SER A 128 4.34 -10.94 -19.38
N PRO A 129 3.35 -11.85 -19.47
CA PRO A 129 2.52 -12.23 -18.33
C PRO A 129 3.32 -12.69 -17.11
N GLU A 130 4.45 -13.38 -17.31
CA GLU A 130 5.32 -13.88 -16.24
C GLU A 130 5.99 -12.73 -15.47
N VAL A 131 6.43 -11.69 -16.20
CA VAL A 131 7.01 -10.48 -15.60
C VAL A 131 5.94 -9.72 -14.82
N VAL A 132 4.76 -9.55 -15.39
CA VAL A 132 3.62 -8.89 -14.72
C VAL A 132 3.25 -9.63 -13.44
N GLU A 133 3.13 -10.96 -13.48
CA GLU A 133 2.79 -11.77 -12.31
C GLU A 133 3.86 -11.70 -11.22
N ALA A 134 5.14 -11.68 -11.59
CA ALA A 134 6.23 -11.48 -10.64
C ALA A 134 6.16 -10.09 -9.98
N LEU A 135 5.88 -9.03 -10.76
CA LEU A 135 5.68 -7.68 -10.22
C LEU A 135 4.50 -7.64 -9.24
N LYS A 136 3.35 -8.23 -9.62
CA LYS A 136 2.16 -8.34 -8.74
C LYS A 136 2.52 -8.95 -7.40
N LYS A 137 3.20 -10.10 -7.41
CA LYS A 137 3.62 -10.82 -6.21
C LYS A 137 4.57 -9.99 -5.33
N ILE A 138 5.59 -9.36 -5.91
CA ILE A 138 6.57 -8.58 -5.14
C ILE A 138 5.91 -7.37 -4.47
N PHE A 139 5.17 -6.57 -5.24
CA PHE A 139 4.65 -5.29 -4.76
C PHE A 139 3.45 -5.46 -3.83
N SER A 140 2.50 -6.34 -4.14
CA SER A 140 1.41 -6.66 -3.23
C SER A 140 1.94 -7.21 -1.90
N THR A 141 2.88 -8.16 -1.94
CA THR A 141 3.42 -8.74 -0.70
C THR A 141 4.14 -7.70 0.16
N SER A 142 4.75 -6.69 -0.47
CA SER A 142 5.39 -5.59 0.25
C SER A 142 4.39 -4.75 1.06
N ILE A 143 3.14 -4.61 0.60
CA ILE A 143 2.05 -4.02 1.40
C ILE A 143 1.63 -5.00 2.50
N TYR A 144 1.39 -6.26 2.14
CA TYR A 144 0.92 -7.28 3.09
C TYR A 144 1.83 -7.39 4.33
N ILE A 145 3.14 -7.30 4.16
CA ILE A 145 4.08 -7.38 5.29
C ILE A 145 4.46 -6.01 5.88
N MET A 146 3.85 -4.89 5.48
CA MET A 146 4.38 -3.58 5.89
C MET A 146 4.25 -3.27 7.39
N HIS A 147 3.19 -3.80 8.01
CA HIS A 147 2.95 -3.74 9.45
C HIS A 147 3.35 -5.03 10.17
N GLU A 148 3.75 -6.06 9.42
CA GLU A 148 4.57 -7.16 9.96
C GLU A 148 5.98 -6.59 10.01
N PRO A 149 6.41 -6.05 11.15
CA PRO A 149 7.56 -5.15 11.19
C PRO A 149 8.78 -5.83 10.54
N LEU A 150 9.83 -5.05 10.25
CA LEU A 150 11.18 -5.48 10.65
C LEU A 150 11.07 -6.59 11.71
N LEU A 151 11.47 -7.83 11.42
CA LEU A 151 11.41 -8.98 12.34
C LEU A 151 12.47 -8.79 13.43
N ILE A 152 12.14 -7.71 14.15
CA ILE A 152 12.62 -6.92 15.26
C ILE A 152 14.14 -6.81 15.27
N LYS A 153 14.77 -5.67 14.92
CA LYS A 153 16.06 -5.17 15.49
C LYS A 153 17.29 -6.15 15.66
N TYR A 154 17.23 -7.45 15.33
CA TYR A 154 17.93 -8.54 16.05
C TYR A 154 18.47 -9.70 15.18
N GLU A 155 18.98 -9.42 13.98
CA GLU A 155 19.93 -10.29 13.24
C GLU A 155 19.62 -11.78 12.95
N ARG A 156 18.49 -12.42 13.28
CA ARG A 156 18.23 -13.84 12.91
C ARG A 156 16.74 -14.15 12.89
N GLY A 157 16.14 -14.84 11.93
CA GLY A 157 16.51 -15.46 10.67
C GLY A 157 15.18 -16.02 10.13
N TRP A 158 15.01 -16.18 8.82
CA TRP A 158 13.80 -16.79 8.21
C TRP A 158 12.50 -15.95 8.31
N LEU A 159 12.41 -14.82 7.59
CA LEU A 159 11.17 -14.13 7.20
C LEU A 159 9.99 -15.12 7.00
N ARG A 160 9.02 -15.16 7.93
CA ARG A 160 7.80 -15.95 7.76
C ARG A 160 6.87 -15.25 6.77
N PHE A 161 7.18 -15.46 5.50
CA PHE A 161 6.21 -15.34 4.42
C PHE A 161 4.97 -16.20 4.73
N PRO A 162 3.80 -15.73 4.29
CA PRO A 162 2.58 -15.61 5.05
C PRO A 162 2.10 -16.97 5.55
N SER A 163 2.30 -17.22 6.84
CA SER A 163 1.83 -18.44 7.49
C SER A 163 1.85 -18.31 9.00
N ALA A 164 1.44 -17.16 9.55
CA ALA A 164 0.76 -17.25 10.83
C ALA A 164 -0.61 -17.86 10.52
N VAL A 165 -0.70 -19.19 10.57
CA VAL A 165 -1.98 -19.92 10.48
C VAL A 165 -2.99 -19.27 11.44
N ASP A 166 -2.52 -18.79 12.59
CA ASP A 166 -3.29 -18.01 13.56
C ASP A 166 -3.84 -16.70 12.98
N LEU A 167 -3.08 -15.97 12.16
CA LEU A 167 -3.59 -14.78 11.46
C LEU A 167 -4.71 -15.16 10.48
N LEU A 168 -4.47 -16.16 9.63
CA LEU A 168 -5.48 -16.62 8.67
C LEU A 168 -6.74 -17.13 9.38
N TRP A 169 -6.59 -17.76 10.54
CA TRP A 169 -7.68 -18.19 11.39
C TRP A 169 -8.44 -16.99 11.99
N ASN A 170 -7.72 -16.01 12.53
CA ASN A 170 -8.29 -14.81 13.13
C ASN A 170 -9.00 -13.91 12.12
N MET A 171 -8.60 -13.97 10.85
CA MET A 171 -9.25 -13.26 9.75
C MET A 171 -10.60 -13.85 9.36
N ARG A 172 -10.95 -15.07 9.79
CA ARG A 172 -12.23 -15.69 9.41
C ARG A 172 -13.41 -14.82 9.83
N GLY A 173 -14.30 -14.54 8.88
CA GLY A 173 -15.47 -13.70 9.11
C GLY A 173 -15.19 -12.20 9.01
N TRP A 174 -13.94 -11.79 8.77
CA TRP A 174 -13.68 -10.40 8.40
C TRP A 174 -14.28 -10.10 7.04
N SER A 175 -14.77 -8.87 6.89
CA SER A 175 -15.19 -8.28 5.64
C SER A 175 -14.81 -6.81 5.68
N TYR A 176 -14.30 -6.31 4.57
CA TYR A 176 -13.97 -4.91 4.40
C TYR A 176 -14.98 -4.31 3.44
N HIS A 177 -15.78 -3.34 3.90
CA HIS A 177 -16.74 -2.64 3.06
C HIS A 177 -16.22 -1.23 2.83
N PHE A 178 -15.97 -0.86 1.57
CA PHE A 178 -15.56 0.51 1.28
C PHE A 178 -16.72 1.49 1.51
N VAL A 179 -16.41 2.65 2.09
CA VAL A 179 -17.41 3.74 2.23
C VAL A 179 -17.89 4.20 0.86
N GLU A 180 -19.16 4.59 0.73
CA GLU A 180 -19.84 4.81 -0.57
C GLU A 180 -19.04 5.68 -1.56
N ASP A 181 -18.35 6.70 -1.07
CA ASP A 181 -17.62 7.67 -1.87
C ASP A 181 -16.09 7.52 -1.82
N TYR A 182 -15.57 6.36 -1.40
CA TYR A 182 -14.12 6.10 -1.31
C TYR A 182 -13.38 6.35 -2.64
N LEU A 183 -14.04 6.14 -3.79
CA LEU A 183 -13.46 6.39 -5.10
C LEU A 183 -13.05 7.86 -5.28
N MET A 184 -13.71 8.80 -4.61
CA MET A 184 -13.28 10.20 -4.62
C MET A 184 -11.94 10.40 -3.93
N ALA A 185 -11.68 9.68 -2.83
CA ALA A 185 -10.37 9.70 -2.18
C ALA A 185 -9.31 9.02 -3.04
N VAL A 186 -9.64 7.90 -3.68
CA VAL A 186 -8.73 7.21 -4.61
C VAL A 186 -8.36 8.11 -5.80
N GLU A 187 -9.33 8.76 -6.44
CA GLU A 187 -9.12 9.70 -7.55
C GLU A 187 -8.23 10.89 -7.13
N ALA A 188 -8.47 11.45 -5.95
CA ALA A 188 -7.63 12.49 -5.39
C ALA A 188 -6.19 12.00 -5.15
N THR A 189 -6.02 10.79 -4.62
CA THR A 189 -4.70 10.18 -4.40
C THR A 189 -3.98 9.89 -5.73
N LEU A 190 -4.68 9.41 -6.77
CA LEU A 190 -4.10 9.23 -8.11
C LEU A 190 -3.50 10.53 -8.64
N THR A 191 -4.26 11.63 -8.52
CA THR A 191 -3.81 12.98 -8.93
C THR A 191 -2.57 13.40 -8.15
N VAL A 192 -2.58 13.22 -6.82
CA VAL A 192 -1.48 13.58 -5.92
C VAL A 192 -0.20 12.81 -6.24
N PHE A 193 -0.28 11.55 -6.63
CA PHE A 193 0.87 10.73 -7.05
C PHE A 193 1.21 10.89 -8.54
N SER A 194 0.47 11.71 -9.29
CA SER A 194 0.65 11.90 -10.73
C SER A 194 0.57 10.57 -11.51
N LEU A 195 -0.32 9.68 -11.07
CA LEU A 195 -0.59 8.40 -11.72
C LEU A 195 -1.68 8.55 -12.78
N ASP A 196 -1.76 7.57 -13.68
CA ASP A 196 -2.82 7.50 -14.67
C ASP A 196 -4.20 7.39 -13.98
N ASN A 197 -5.07 8.36 -14.23
CA ASN A 197 -6.43 8.39 -13.67
C ASN A 197 -7.28 7.20 -14.13
N SER A 198 -6.95 6.54 -15.25
CA SER A 198 -7.68 5.35 -15.70
C SER A 198 -7.58 4.18 -14.72
N LEU A 199 -6.58 4.19 -13.81
CA LEU A 199 -6.44 3.21 -12.75
C LEU A 199 -7.64 3.16 -11.81
N ILE A 200 -8.43 4.25 -11.71
CA ILE A 200 -9.65 4.27 -10.88
C ILE A 200 -10.63 3.15 -11.24
N ASN A 201 -10.63 2.70 -12.50
CA ASN A 201 -11.51 1.62 -12.96
C ASN A 201 -11.22 0.30 -12.25
N PHE A 202 -9.97 0.04 -11.86
CA PHE A 202 -9.60 -1.17 -11.12
C PHE A 202 -9.99 -1.12 -9.63
N PHE A 203 -10.30 0.07 -9.13
CA PHE A 203 -10.83 0.25 -7.78
C PHE A 203 -12.36 0.19 -7.78
N ARG A 204 -13.02 0.68 -8.84
CA ARG A 204 -14.48 0.82 -8.94
C ARG A 204 -15.26 -0.45 -8.61
N ASP A 205 -14.75 -1.59 -9.05
CA ASP A 205 -15.42 -2.88 -8.87
C ASP A 205 -15.16 -3.51 -7.49
N VAL A 206 -14.30 -2.89 -6.68
CA VAL A 206 -13.89 -3.38 -5.36
C VAL A 206 -14.64 -2.62 -4.27
N THR A 207 -15.93 -2.91 -4.12
CA THR A 207 -16.77 -2.31 -3.07
C THR A 207 -16.72 -3.07 -1.74
N LYS A 208 -16.38 -4.36 -1.81
CA LYS A 208 -16.27 -5.26 -0.66
C LYS A 208 -15.15 -6.29 -0.88
N ILE A 209 -14.43 -6.64 0.18
CA ILE A 209 -13.46 -7.74 0.17
C ILE A 209 -13.72 -8.65 1.37
N ASP A 210 -14.10 -9.89 1.09
CA ASP A 210 -14.32 -10.91 2.11
C ASP A 210 -13.02 -11.61 2.54
N SER A 211 -12.96 -12.04 3.79
CA SER A 211 -11.81 -12.77 4.35
C SER A 211 -11.38 -13.99 3.54
N GLU A 212 -12.31 -14.73 2.93
CA GLU A 212 -11.98 -15.86 2.06
C GLU A 212 -11.14 -15.44 0.86
N GLN A 213 -11.50 -14.33 0.22
CA GLN A 213 -10.75 -13.79 -0.92
C GLN A 213 -9.33 -13.38 -0.49
N LEU A 214 -9.20 -12.74 0.67
CA LEU A 214 -7.91 -12.37 1.25
C LEU A 214 -7.06 -13.59 1.60
N ILE A 215 -7.63 -14.60 2.25
CA ILE A 215 -6.93 -15.82 2.62
C ILE A 215 -6.41 -16.54 1.36
N ASN A 216 -7.24 -16.67 0.33
CA ASN A 216 -6.85 -17.28 -0.94
C ASN A 216 -5.72 -16.50 -1.63
N ALA A 217 -5.82 -15.17 -1.65
CA ALA A 217 -4.80 -14.27 -2.18
C ALA A 217 -3.45 -14.44 -1.44
N ILE A 218 -3.49 -14.47 -0.10
CA ILE A 218 -2.32 -14.66 0.77
C ILE A 218 -1.68 -16.02 0.52
N ILE A 219 -2.47 -17.10 0.46
CA ILE A 219 -1.99 -18.46 0.17
C ILE A 219 -1.29 -18.49 -1.20
N ARG A 220 -1.85 -17.83 -2.21
CA ARG A 220 -1.26 -17.80 -3.56
C ARG A 220 0.13 -17.19 -3.59
N VAL A 221 0.32 -16.06 -2.89
CA VAL A 221 1.64 -15.41 -2.81
C VAL A 221 2.57 -16.10 -1.82
N SER A 222 2.07 -16.96 -0.93
CA SER A 222 2.90 -17.64 0.06
C SER A 222 4.03 -18.47 -0.53
N THR A 223 3.74 -19.07 -1.68
CA THR A 223 4.63 -19.99 -2.40
C THR A 223 5.92 -19.32 -2.89
N ILE A 224 5.90 -18.00 -3.12
CA ILE A 224 7.06 -17.30 -3.70
C ILE A 224 8.28 -17.29 -2.77
N SER A 225 8.06 -17.53 -1.47
CA SER A 225 9.13 -17.61 -0.49
C SER A 225 9.79 -18.97 -0.33
N TYR A 226 9.29 -19.99 -1.02
CA TYR A 226 9.85 -21.34 -0.98
C TYR A 226 10.48 -21.77 -2.32
N GLY A 227 10.39 -20.92 -3.34
CA GLY A 227 10.99 -21.18 -4.65
C GLY A 227 12.52 -21.02 -4.68
N PRO A 228 13.18 -21.49 -5.77
CA PRO A 228 14.64 -21.39 -5.95
C PRO A 228 15.16 -19.93 -5.96
N ASN A 229 14.31 -18.97 -6.34
CA ASN A 229 14.62 -17.54 -6.34
C ASN A 229 14.21 -16.81 -5.04
N SER A 230 13.84 -17.55 -3.99
CA SER A 230 13.32 -16.97 -2.73
C SER A 230 14.23 -15.94 -2.05
N PRO A 231 15.59 -16.04 -2.04
CA PRO A 231 16.41 -15.01 -1.43
C PRO A 231 16.32 -13.66 -2.16
N SER A 232 16.29 -13.69 -3.50
CA SER A 232 16.15 -12.49 -4.32
C SER A 232 14.78 -11.84 -4.15
N ILE A 233 13.72 -12.66 -4.09
CA ILE A 233 12.35 -12.19 -3.83
C ILE A 233 12.25 -11.54 -2.46
N ARG A 234 12.75 -12.19 -1.41
CA ARG A 234 12.75 -11.65 -0.04
C ARG A 234 13.50 -10.32 0.03
N LEU A 235 14.65 -10.21 -0.63
CA LEU A 235 15.40 -8.95 -0.69
C LEU A 235 14.61 -7.85 -1.41
N ALA A 236 13.96 -8.16 -2.54
CA ALA A 236 13.16 -7.20 -3.29
C ALA A 236 11.96 -6.72 -2.45
N VAL A 237 11.20 -7.65 -1.88
CA VAL A 237 10.06 -7.34 -0.99
C VAL A 237 10.51 -6.51 0.20
N ALA A 238 11.59 -6.90 0.90
CA ALA A 238 12.11 -6.14 2.04
C ALA A 238 12.56 -4.72 1.65
N SER A 239 13.18 -4.56 0.47
CA SER A 239 13.63 -3.25 -0.02
C SER A 239 12.46 -2.32 -0.32
N ILE A 240 11.40 -2.85 -0.95
CA ILE A 240 10.18 -2.10 -1.29
C ILE A 240 9.39 -1.79 -0.02
N THR A 241 9.21 -2.76 0.87
CA THR A 241 8.56 -2.59 2.17
C THR A 241 9.24 -1.50 2.98
N LYS A 242 10.58 -1.52 3.06
CA LYS A 242 11.35 -0.48 3.75
C LYS A 242 11.09 0.90 3.14
N LEU A 243 11.10 1.03 1.82
CA LEU A 243 10.81 2.29 1.14
C LEU A 243 9.41 2.82 1.49
N ILE A 244 8.38 1.96 1.41
CA ILE A 244 7.00 2.31 1.74
C ILE A 244 6.93 2.79 3.18
N LYS A 245 7.51 2.02 4.11
CA LYS A 245 7.50 2.33 5.54
C LYS A 245 8.25 3.63 5.86
N ASP A 246 9.42 3.84 5.28
CA ASP A 246 10.18 5.08 5.52
C ASP A 246 9.39 6.32 5.04
N ILE A 247 8.63 6.19 3.94
CA ILE A 247 7.77 7.26 3.41
C ILE A 247 6.54 7.48 4.30
N ASP A 248 5.88 6.40 4.71
CA ASP A 248 4.70 6.41 5.58
C ASP A 248 5.02 6.96 6.98
N ASP A 249 6.07 6.44 7.62
CA ASP A 249 6.51 6.87 8.95
C ASP A 249 6.89 8.37 8.96
N GLU A 250 7.55 8.86 7.91
CA GLU A 250 7.90 10.28 7.76
C GLU A 250 6.67 11.16 7.50
N ALA A 251 5.73 10.71 6.65
CA ALA A 251 4.47 11.40 6.42
C ALA A 251 3.68 11.53 7.72
N ALA A 252 3.53 10.43 8.46
CA ALA A 252 2.85 10.39 9.75
C ALA A 252 3.59 11.25 10.80
N ARG A 253 4.93 11.28 10.79
CA ARG A 253 5.72 12.16 11.68
C ARG A 253 5.40 13.63 11.45
N ILE A 254 5.38 14.07 10.19
CA ILE A 254 5.02 15.45 9.81
C ILE A 254 3.55 15.72 10.17
N GLY A 255 2.64 14.80 9.85
CA GLY A 255 1.21 14.91 10.16
C GLY A 255 0.94 15.12 11.66
N ARG A 256 1.67 14.39 12.52
CA ARG A 256 1.54 14.47 13.99
C ARG A 256 2.09 15.76 14.61
N MET A 257 3.13 16.36 14.02
CA MET A 257 3.74 17.56 14.57
C MET A 257 2.81 18.78 14.48
N GLY A 258 1.81 18.76 13.60
CA GLY A 258 1.15 20.01 13.19
C GLY A 258 2.14 20.87 12.41
N MET A 259 1.68 21.59 11.41
CA MET A 259 2.48 22.74 10.97
C MET A 259 2.20 23.84 11.98
N ASP A 260 3.08 23.97 12.97
CA ASP A 260 3.16 25.19 13.78
C ASP A 260 3.37 26.41 12.87
#